data_AF-A0A519BRB3-F1
#
_entry.id   AF-A0A519BRB3-F1
#
_cell.length_a   1.000
_cell.length_b   1.000
_cell.length_c   1.000
_cell.angle_alpha   90.00
_cell.angle_beta   90.00
_cell.angle_gamma   90.00
#
_symmetry.space_group_name_H-M   'P 1'
#
loop_
_entity.id
_entity.type
_entity.pdbx_description
1 polymer ?
#
loop_
_entity_poly.entity_id
_entity_poly.type
_entity_poly.pdbx_seq_one_letter_code
_entity_poly.pdbx_strand_id
1 'polypeptide(L)'
;MIKKSLRDIPLQEITLRKYEQPFGLDDRELSRKFLLSIGLLQPGESRDIIVDIFELFVKARKLNKPLEVDFIVNELEGKTGASAPNVSRQIKRLRDIKLIEKIHAGYRITEFGKIDNIVSNFVIPFVINQSAER
;
A
#
# COMPACT_ATOMS: atom_id res chain seq x y z
N MET A 1 -4.53 39.36 24.22
CA MET A 1 -4.57 38.51 23.01
C MET A 1 -3.64 37.33 23.22
N ILE A 2 -4.18 36.11 23.33
CA ILE A 2 -3.35 34.90 23.46
C ILE A 2 -2.77 34.62 22.08
N LYS A 3 -1.43 34.67 21.97
CA LYS A 3 -0.68 34.34 20.76
C LYS A 3 -0.89 32.84 20.51
N LYS A 4 -1.73 32.48 19.54
CA LYS A 4 -1.94 31.08 19.13
C LYS A 4 -0.61 30.59 18.55
N SER A 5 0.17 29.87 19.34
CA SER A 5 1.34 29.16 18.83
C SER A 5 0.81 28.16 17.80
N LEU A 6 1.31 28.26 16.57
CA LEU A 6 1.17 27.19 15.59
C LEU A 6 1.90 26.00 16.21
N ARG A 7 1.13 25.05 16.74
CA ARG A 7 1.66 23.75 17.13
C ARG A 7 1.69 22.92 15.86
N ASP A 8 2.85 22.38 15.51
CA ASP A 8 2.96 21.34 14.49
C ASP A 8 2.28 20.08 15.03
N ILE A 9 0.96 20.00 14.85
CA ILE A 9 0.17 18.83 15.21
C ILE A 9 0.26 17.87 14.02
N PRO A 10 0.66 16.60 14.24
CA PRO A 10 0.68 15.61 13.17
C PRO A 10 -0.74 15.43 12.62
N LEU A 11 -0.88 15.49 11.29
CA LEU A 11 -2.17 15.31 10.63
C LEU A 11 -2.75 13.91 10.88
N GLN A 12 -1.88 12.90 11.10
CA GLN A 12 -2.24 11.53 11.47
C GLN A 12 -1.12 10.90 12.31
N GLU A 13 -1.50 10.04 13.26
CA GLU A 13 -0.58 9.25 14.10
C GLU A 13 -0.92 7.75 14.02
N ILE A 14 0.10 6.91 14.24
CA ILE A 14 -0.05 5.48 14.49
C ILE A 14 0.80 5.15 15.70
N THR A 15 0.19 4.64 16.75
CA THR A 15 0.93 4.15 17.92
C THR A 15 1.32 2.70 17.69
N LEU A 16 2.62 2.47 17.43
CA LEU A 16 3.18 1.12 17.33
C LEU A 16 3.80 0.73 18.67
N ARG A 17 3.31 -0.36 19.26
CA ARG A 17 3.85 -0.91 20.50
C ARG A 17 4.69 -2.14 20.17
N LYS A 18 5.86 -2.29 20.81
CA LYS A 18 6.85 -3.33 20.49
C LYS A 18 6.30 -4.77 20.55
N TYR A 19 5.31 -5.00 21.42
CA TYR A 19 4.75 -6.33 21.67
C TYR A 19 3.25 -6.42 21.40
N GLU A 20 2.63 -5.35 20.90
CA GLU A 20 1.20 -5.33 20.63
C GLU A 20 0.97 -4.95 19.16
N GLN A 21 0.10 -5.71 18.51
CA GLN A 21 -0.43 -5.29 17.23
C GLN A 21 -1.22 -3.99 17.41
N PRO A 22 -1.26 -3.12 16.39
CA PRO A 22 -2.12 -1.95 16.42
C PRO A 22 -3.56 -2.36 16.74
N PHE A 23 -4.14 -1.80 17.80
CA PHE A 23 -5.51 -2.10 18.22
C PHE A 23 -6.49 -1.06 17.66
N GLY A 24 -7.72 -1.49 17.38
CA GLY A 24 -8.80 -0.60 16.92
C GLY A 24 -8.70 -0.12 15.48
N LEU A 25 -7.80 -0.70 14.67
CA LEU A 25 -7.67 -0.40 13.24
C LEU A 25 -8.25 -1.56 12.41
N ASP A 26 -9.03 -1.24 11.38
CA ASP A 26 -9.48 -2.23 10.41
C ASP A 26 -8.42 -2.49 9.30
N ASP A 27 -8.61 -3.56 8.51
CA ASP A 27 -7.69 -3.95 7.44
C ASP A 27 -7.45 -2.81 6.42
N ARG A 28 -8.48 -1.99 6.19
CA ARG A 28 -8.42 -0.87 5.24
C ARG A 28 -7.62 0.29 5.82
N GLU A 29 -7.77 0.59 7.10
CA GLU A 29 -7.05 1.64 7.80
C GLU A 29 -5.58 1.28 7.96
N LEU A 30 -5.27 0.02 8.29
CA LEU A 30 -3.90 -0.51 8.26
C LEU A 30 -3.27 -0.35 6.87
N SER A 31 -4.00 -0.73 5.82
CA SER A 31 -3.56 -0.57 4.43
C SER A 31 -3.32 0.90 4.07
N ARG A 32 -4.21 1.81 4.48
CA ARG A 32 -4.07 3.25 4.26
C ARG A 32 -2.82 3.79 4.94
N LYS A 33 -2.66 3.48 6.23
CA LYS A 33 -1.54 3.89 7.06
C LYS A 33 -0.21 3.39 6.50
N PHE A 34 -0.17 2.14 6.04
CA PHE A 34 0.99 1.59 5.34
C PHE A 34 1.31 2.37 4.06
N LEU A 35 0.33 2.58 3.17
CA LEU A 35 0.53 3.30 1.91
C LEU A 35 0.96 4.77 2.12
N LEU A 36 0.47 5.43 3.18
CA LEU A 36 0.95 6.75 3.62
C LEU A 36 2.43 6.69 4.04
N SER A 37 2.81 5.69 4.84
CA SER A 37 4.19 5.57 5.36
C SER A 37 5.26 5.37 4.28
N ILE A 38 4.88 4.76 3.16
CA ILE A 38 5.77 4.53 2.01
C ILE A 38 5.61 5.59 0.90
N GLY A 39 4.81 6.64 1.13
CA GLY A 39 4.61 7.74 0.20
C GLY A 39 3.73 7.45 -1.02
N LEU A 40 3.06 6.29 -1.07
CA LEU A 40 2.10 5.95 -2.13
C LEU A 40 0.75 6.64 -1.99
N LEU A 41 0.44 7.15 -0.80
CA LEU A 41 -0.74 7.98 -0.55
C LEU A 41 -0.29 9.30 0.08
N GLN A 42 -0.94 10.40 -0.30
CA GLN A 42 -0.66 11.71 0.29
C GLN A 42 -1.70 12.07 1.37
N PRO A 43 -1.30 12.79 2.44
CA PRO A 43 -2.27 13.35 3.38
C PRO A 43 -3.27 14.26 2.66
N GLY A 44 -4.57 14.06 2.90
CA GLY A 44 -5.63 14.85 2.25
C GLY A 44 -6.04 14.35 0.86
N GLU A 45 -5.38 13.33 0.31
CA GLU A 45 -5.92 12.57 -0.82
C GLU A 45 -7.16 11.80 -0.31
N SER A 46 -8.34 12.15 -0.83
CA SER A 46 -9.62 11.53 -0.48
C SER A 46 -10.03 10.41 -1.45
N ARG A 47 -9.38 10.35 -2.62
CA ARG A 47 -9.63 9.37 -3.67
C ARG A 47 -8.71 8.17 -3.48
N ASP A 48 -9.03 7.41 -2.43
CA ASP A 48 -8.16 6.37 -1.87
C ASP A 48 -8.35 4.98 -2.48
N ILE A 49 -8.79 4.89 -3.75
CA ILE A 49 -9.06 3.60 -4.39
C ILE A 49 -7.82 2.68 -4.39
N ILE A 50 -6.62 3.25 -4.35
CA ILE A 50 -5.36 2.50 -4.21
C ILE A 50 -5.32 1.67 -2.91
N VAL A 51 -5.95 2.15 -1.83
CA VAL A 51 -6.06 1.42 -0.56
C VAL A 51 -6.90 0.17 -0.76
N ASP A 52 -8.06 0.31 -1.40
CA ASP A 52 -8.97 -0.80 -1.67
C ASP A 52 -8.34 -1.81 -2.65
N ILE A 53 -7.62 -1.34 -3.67
CA ILE A 53 -6.86 -2.19 -4.60
C ILE A 53 -5.75 -2.96 -3.86
N PHE A 54 -5.00 -2.29 -2.99
CA PHE A 54 -3.94 -2.94 -2.22
C PHE A 54 -4.50 -3.98 -1.25
N GLU A 55 -5.63 -3.70 -0.60
CA GLU A 55 -6.32 -4.64 0.28
C GLU A 55 -6.72 -5.92 -0.47
N LEU A 56 -7.24 -5.81 -1.71
CA LEU A 56 -7.53 -6.97 -2.56
C LEU A 56 -6.28 -7.80 -2.82
N PHE A 57 -5.13 -7.17 -3.11
CA PHE A 57 -3.87 -7.89 -3.30
C PHE A 57 -3.38 -8.58 -2.02
N VAL A 58 -3.51 -7.96 -0.85
CA VAL A 58 -3.15 -8.56 0.44
C VAL A 58 -4.03 -9.79 0.73
N LYS A 59 -5.34 -9.70 0.47
CA LYS A 59 -6.27 -10.83 0.61
C LYS A 59 -5.93 -11.95 -0.39
N ALA A 60 -5.73 -11.62 -1.66
CA ALA A 60 -5.40 -12.59 -2.70
C ALA A 60 -4.05 -13.28 -2.46
N ARG A 61 -3.09 -12.58 -1.86
CA ARG A 61 -1.80 -13.15 -1.43
C ARG A 61 -1.94 -14.24 -0.38
N LYS A 62 -2.89 -14.14 0.56
CA LYS A 62 -3.19 -15.22 1.52
C LYS A 62 -3.67 -16.50 0.82
N LEU A 63 -4.23 -16.36 -0.38
CA LEU A 63 -4.75 -17.45 -1.22
C LEU A 63 -3.80 -17.84 -2.36
N ASN A 64 -2.60 -17.23 -2.44
CA ASN A 64 -1.68 -17.35 -3.58
C ASN A 64 -2.35 -17.16 -4.95
N LYS A 65 -3.33 -16.25 -5.01
CA LYS A 65 -4.12 -16.00 -6.21
C LYS A 65 -3.68 -14.70 -6.88
N PRO A 66 -3.35 -14.70 -8.18
CA PRO A 66 -3.18 -13.46 -8.93
C PRO A 66 -4.53 -12.83 -9.27
N LEU A 67 -4.52 -11.52 -9.47
CA LEU A 67 -5.68 -10.70 -9.81
C LEU A 67 -5.54 -10.10 -11.19
N GLU A 68 -6.59 -10.21 -11.99
CA GLU A 68 -6.72 -9.51 -13.26
C GLU A 68 -7.35 -8.12 -13.04
N VAL A 69 -7.11 -7.20 -13.99
CA VAL A 69 -7.61 -5.83 -13.89
C VAL A 69 -9.14 -5.82 -13.87
N ASP A 70 -9.78 -6.60 -14.73
CA ASP A 70 -11.25 -6.64 -14.85
C ASP A 70 -11.90 -7.20 -13.58
N PHE A 71 -11.26 -8.20 -12.95
CA PHE A 71 -11.69 -8.70 -11.64
C PHE A 71 -11.63 -7.59 -10.58
N ILE A 72 -10.54 -6.82 -10.51
CA ILE A 72 -10.40 -5.72 -9.56
C ILE A 72 -11.44 -4.62 -9.80
N VAL A 73 -11.71 -4.28 -11.07
CA VAL A 73 -12.73 -3.30 -11.44
C VAL A 73 -14.10 -3.75 -10.96
N ASN A 74 -14.46 -5.01 -11.19
CA ASN A 74 -15.75 -5.58 -10.79
C ASN A 74 -15.90 -5.64 -9.26
N GLU A 75 -14.86 -6.08 -8.53
CA GLU A 75 -14.88 -6.11 -7.05
C GLU A 75 -14.99 -4.72 -6.41
N LEU A 76 -14.57 -3.68 -7.13
CA LEU A 76 -14.60 -2.30 -6.66
C LEU A 76 -15.74 -1.50 -7.31
N GLU A 77 -16.67 -2.14 -7.99
CA GLU A 77 -17.81 -1.48 -8.63
C GLU A 77 -18.58 -0.63 -7.61
N GLY A 78 -18.98 0.58 -8.03
CA GLY A 78 -19.65 1.55 -7.17
C GLY A 78 -18.71 2.35 -6.25
N LYS A 79 -17.42 1.99 -6.11
CA LYS A 79 -16.45 2.84 -5.40
C LYS A 79 -15.94 3.98 -6.28
N THR A 80 -15.79 5.15 -5.68
CA THR A 80 -15.23 6.32 -6.35
C THR A 80 -13.82 6.04 -6.86
N GLY A 81 -13.63 6.13 -8.17
CA GLY A 81 -12.33 5.88 -8.81
C GLY A 81 -12.09 4.44 -9.26
N ALA A 82 -13.08 3.55 -9.23
CA ALA A 82 -12.96 2.17 -9.71
C ALA A 82 -12.94 1.99 -11.24
N SER A 83 -12.77 3.06 -12.03
CA SER A 83 -12.70 2.94 -13.49
C SER A 83 -11.43 2.18 -13.92
N ALA A 84 -11.55 1.36 -14.97
CA ALA A 84 -10.44 0.56 -15.48
C ALA A 84 -9.15 1.36 -15.77
N PRO A 85 -9.20 2.59 -16.35
CA PRO A 85 -7.99 3.41 -16.52
C PRO A 85 -7.35 3.82 -15.20
N ASN A 86 -8.14 4.13 -14.17
CA ASN A 86 -7.63 4.50 -12.87
C ASN A 86 -7.06 3.30 -12.12
N VAL A 87 -7.78 2.16 -12.11
CA VAL A 87 -7.29 0.90 -11.53
C VAL A 87 -5.95 0.52 -12.16
N SER A 88 -5.84 0.56 -13.49
CA SER A 88 -4.58 0.29 -14.21
C SER A 88 -3.45 1.24 -13.79
N ARG A 89 -3.75 2.53 -13.58
CA ARG A 89 -2.79 3.52 -13.08
C ARG A 89 -2.32 3.19 -11.66
N GLN A 90 -3.23 2.80 -10.76
CA GLN A 90 -2.86 2.46 -9.38
C GLN A 90 -2.06 1.16 -9.32
N ILE A 91 -2.42 0.14 -10.12
CA ILE A 91 -1.64 -1.08 -10.29
C ILE A 91 -0.23 -0.74 -10.77
N LYS A 92 -0.08 0.17 -11.74
CA LYS A 92 1.24 0.62 -12.18
C LYS A 92 2.05 1.22 -11.03
N ARG A 93 1.46 2.11 -10.21
CA ARG A 93 2.15 2.71 -9.05
C ARG A 93 2.64 1.66 -8.05
N LEU A 94 1.79 0.67 -7.72
CA LEU A 94 2.16 -0.44 -6.83
C LEU A 94 3.30 -1.29 -7.42
N ARG A 95 3.31 -1.48 -8.74
CA ARG A 95 4.33 -2.26 -9.45
C ARG A 95 5.66 -1.52 -9.54
N ASP A 96 5.62 -0.20 -9.74
CA ASP A 96 6.81 0.62 -9.90
C ASP A 96 7.68 0.58 -8.62
N ILE A 97 7.06 0.43 -7.43
CA ILE A 97 7.75 0.22 -6.15
C ILE A 97 7.91 -1.26 -5.74
N LYS A 98 7.63 -2.19 -6.66
CA LYS A 98 7.77 -3.65 -6.46
C LYS A 98 6.92 -4.24 -5.32
N LEU A 99 5.83 -3.59 -4.91
CA LEU A 99 4.85 -4.23 -4.01
C LEU A 99 4.09 -5.35 -4.73
N ILE A 100 3.82 -5.14 -6.01
CA ILE A 100 3.22 -6.14 -6.89
C ILE A 100 4.09 -6.36 -8.12
N GLU A 101 3.89 -7.50 -8.76
CA GLU A 101 4.51 -7.86 -10.03
C GLU A 101 3.47 -8.30 -11.05
N LYS A 102 3.83 -8.20 -12.33
CA LYS A 102 3.02 -8.73 -13.43
C LYS A 102 3.49 -10.16 -13.74
N ILE A 103 2.53 -11.07 -13.86
CA ILE A 103 2.73 -12.44 -14.35
C ILE A 103 1.82 -12.68 -15.56
N HIS A 104 1.89 -13.89 -16.15
CA HIS A 104 1.02 -14.26 -17.26
C HIS A 104 -0.47 -14.18 -16.88
N ALA A 105 -0.83 -14.65 -15.68
CA ALA A 105 -2.20 -14.70 -15.17
C ALA A 105 -2.67 -13.41 -14.45
N GLY A 106 -2.06 -12.26 -14.76
CA GLY A 106 -2.43 -10.96 -14.16
C GLY A 106 -1.36 -10.39 -13.23
N TYR A 107 -1.76 -9.93 -12.05
CA TYR A 107 -0.89 -9.27 -11.08
C TYR A 107 -0.94 -9.96 -9.73
N ARG A 108 0.14 -9.92 -8.97
CA ARG A 108 0.16 -10.44 -7.59
C ARG A 108 1.11 -9.63 -6.73
N ILE A 109 0.97 -9.73 -5.40
CA ILE A 109 2.05 -9.35 -4.49
C ILE A 109 3.33 -10.05 -4.94
N THR A 110 4.45 -9.33 -4.98
CA THR A 110 5.74 -9.84 -5.47
C THR A 110 6.07 -11.18 -4.84
N GLU A 111 6.14 -12.23 -5.68
CA GLU A 111 6.38 -13.63 -5.30
C GLU A 111 5.45 -14.19 -4.23
N PHE A 112 4.27 -13.59 -4.02
CA PHE A 112 3.43 -13.81 -2.83
C PHE A 112 4.19 -13.69 -1.49
N GLY A 113 5.30 -12.95 -1.51
CA GLY A 113 6.16 -12.69 -0.38
C GLY A 113 5.40 -12.03 0.77
N LYS A 114 6.00 -12.07 1.96
CA LYS A 114 5.48 -11.28 3.07
C LYS A 114 5.80 -9.80 2.83
N ILE A 115 4.91 -8.91 3.27
CA ILE A 115 5.03 -7.47 3.00
C ILE A 115 6.28 -6.87 3.66
N ASP A 116 6.63 -7.32 4.87
CA ASP A 116 7.88 -6.96 5.57
C ASP A 116 9.12 -7.25 4.71
N ASN A 117 9.22 -8.46 4.14
CA ASN A 117 10.33 -8.83 3.26
C ASN A 117 10.40 -7.94 2.01
N ILE A 118 9.27 -7.68 1.38
CA ILE A 118 9.20 -6.84 0.17
C ILE A 118 9.63 -5.40 0.50
N VAL A 119 9.16 -4.87 1.63
CA VAL A 119 9.51 -3.53 2.08
C VAL A 119 11.00 -3.44 2.37
N SER A 120 11.57 -4.39 3.12
CA SER A 120 13.02 -4.41 3.41
C SER A 120 13.89 -4.50 2.16
N ASN A 121 13.46 -5.25 1.14
CA ASN A 121 14.27 -5.52 -0.06
C ASN A 121 14.12 -4.43 -1.14
N PHE A 122 12.93 -3.86 -1.31
CA PHE A 122 12.61 -3.02 -2.46
C PHE A 122 12.17 -1.61 -2.13
N VAL A 123 11.61 -1.38 -0.94
CA VAL A 123 11.07 -0.05 -0.54
C VAL A 123 12.04 0.71 0.37
N ILE A 124 12.75 -0.01 1.25
CA ILE A 124 13.73 0.54 2.17
C ILE A 124 15.16 0.71 1.58
N PRO A 125 15.60 0.14 0.44
CA PRO A 125 17.02 -0.14 0.22
C PRO A 125 17.91 1.07 0.51
N PHE A 126 18.76 0.79 1.49
CA PHE A 126 19.70 1.57 2.28
C PHE A 126 20.42 2.72 1.57
N VAL A 127 20.75 3.73 2.39
CA VAL A 127 21.70 4.84 2.13
C VAL A 127 23.11 4.35 1.70
N ILE A 128 23.40 3.04 1.73
CA ILE A 128 24.69 2.45 1.36
C ILE A 128 24.45 1.20 0.50
N ASN A 129 25.14 1.12 -0.65
CA ASN A 129 25.05 0.01 -1.61
C ASN A 129 25.37 -1.35 -0.98
N GLN A 130 24.63 -2.39 -1.38
CA GLN A 130 25.09 -3.76 -1.21
C GLN A 130 26.33 -3.96 -2.08
N SER A 131 27.50 -4.05 -1.46
CA SER A 131 28.69 -4.59 -2.11
C SER A 131 28.47 -6.07 -2.33
N ALA A 132 28.09 -6.44 -3.55
CA ALA A 132 28.21 -7.80 -4.02
C ALA A 132 29.71 -8.11 -4.17
N GLU A 133 30.31 -8.75 -3.18
CA GLU A 133 31.58 -9.47 -3.38
C GLU A 133 31.24 -10.77 -4.13
N ARG A 134 31.89 -10.94 -5.28
CA ARG A 134 31.90 -12.19 -6.05
C ARG A 134 32.89 -13.17 -5.43
#